data_AF-A0A517VSL0-F1
#
_entry.id   AF-A0A517VSL0-F1
#
_cell.length_a   1.000
_cell.length_b   1.000
_cell.length_c   1.000
_cell.angle_alpha   90.00
_cell.angle_beta   90.00
_cell.angle_gamma   90.00
#
_symmetry.space_group_name_H-M   'P 1'
#
loop_
_entity.id
_entity.type
_entity.pdbx_description
1 polymer ?
#
loop_
_entity_poly.entity_id
_entity_poly.type
_entity_poly.pdbx_seq_one_letter_code
_entity_poly.pdbx_strand_id
1 'polypeptide(L)'
;MKKSNCELIVGELADHLLVCGLDDEFCELARQKQRGLRLDDLKELQSMFHHPPEESTSYSIEKHGLGGWLSACQFSIFELIYNFGEEAIPFIRKIAWGEYDWTQGNAIELLIRFAANGIQREDLIQEIKEEFPKIRFEAKLYSIEPLLSKLESSPDIKLVFDELMAIEEFKECYTELTEDDA
;
A
#
# COMPACT_ATOMS: atom_id res chain seq x y z
N MET A 1 -15.67 24.53 5.31
CA MET A 1 -15.85 23.32 6.14
C MET A 1 -14.58 23.13 6.96
N LYS A 2 -14.66 22.62 8.19
CA LYS A 2 -13.44 22.34 8.97
C LYS A 2 -12.88 21.00 8.47
N LYS A 3 -11.59 20.95 8.10
CA LYS A 3 -10.94 19.70 7.69
C LYS A 3 -11.05 18.66 8.81
N SER A 4 -11.33 17.42 8.45
CA SER A 4 -11.37 16.32 9.41
C SER A 4 -9.97 15.99 9.93
N ASN A 5 -9.87 15.20 11.00
CA ASN A 5 -8.58 14.74 11.49
C ASN A 5 -7.87 13.85 10.46
N CYS A 6 -8.62 12.98 9.77
CA CYS A 6 -8.08 12.11 8.73
C CYS A 6 -7.53 12.91 7.55
N GLU A 7 -8.26 13.93 7.08
CA GLU A 7 -7.80 14.79 5.98
C GLU A 7 -6.48 15.52 6.32
N LEU A 8 -6.35 16.00 7.55
CA LEU A 8 -5.13 16.68 8.02
C LEU A 8 -3.95 15.71 8.07
N ILE A 9 -4.15 14.52 8.63
CA ILE A 9 -3.11 13.49 8.74
C ILE A 9 -2.66 13.00 7.36
N VAL A 10 -3.59 12.69 6.47
CA VAL A 10 -3.28 12.20 5.12
C VAL A 10 -2.57 13.28 4.31
N GLY A 11 -3.02 14.54 4.38
CA GLY A 11 -2.35 15.63 3.68
C GLY A 11 -0.91 15.85 4.14
N GLU A 12 -0.64 15.78 5.45
CA GLU A 12 0.71 15.93 6.00
C GLU A 12 1.64 14.80 5.57
N LEU A 13 1.15 13.55 5.57
CA LEU A 13 1.92 12.40 5.09
C LEU A 13 2.18 12.46 3.59
N ALA A 14 1.18 12.84 2.79
CA ALA A 14 1.33 12.99 1.35
C ALA A 14 2.35 14.07 1.00
N ASP A 15 2.33 15.21 1.71
CA ASP A 15 3.35 16.26 1.57
C ASP A 15 4.75 15.73 1.89
N HIS A 16 4.91 15.03 3.01
CA HIS A 16 6.20 14.44 3.38
C HIS A 16 6.68 13.48 2.30
N LEU A 17 5.82 12.57 1.83
CA LEU A 17 6.15 11.58 0.80
C LEU A 17 6.62 12.24 -0.50
N LEU A 18 5.99 13.34 -0.93
CA LEU A 18 6.34 14.04 -2.17
C LEU A 18 7.62 14.87 -2.05
N VAL A 19 7.96 15.31 -0.84
CA VAL A 19 9.16 16.12 -0.59
C VAL A 19 10.39 15.25 -0.31
N CYS A 20 10.24 14.26 0.57
CA CYS A 20 11.33 13.44 1.11
C CYS A 20 11.40 12.04 0.47
N GLY A 21 10.31 11.55 -0.11
CA GLY A 21 10.20 10.18 -0.61
C GLY A 21 9.70 9.20 0.44
N LEU A 22 9.70 7.91 0.08
CA LEU A 22 9.32 6.81 0.97
C LEU A 22 10.57 6.37 1.75
N ASP A 23 10.77 6.96 2.92
CA ASP A 23 11.90 6.66 3.81
C ASP A 23 11.44 6.17 5.20
N ASP A 24 12.41 5.91 6.08
CA ASP A 24 12.16 5.51 7.46
C ASP A 24 11.42 6.60 8.25
N GLU A 25 11.64 7.88 7.93
CA GLU A 25 10.97 9.00 8.59
C GLU A 25 9.48 9.05 8.24
N PHE A 26 9.12 8.81 6.98
CA PHE A 26 7.75 8.67 6.54
C PHE A 26 7.05 7.53 7.29
N CYS A 27 7.68 6.35 7.36
CA CYS A 27 7.10 5.19 8.05
C CYS A 27 6.88 5.47 9.54
N GLU A 28 7.85 6.12 10.19
CA GLU A 28 7.74 6.53 11.59
C GLU A 28 6.63 7.56 11.80
N LEU A 29 6.54 8.56 10.92
CA LEU A 29 5.51 9.58 10.97
C LEU A 29 4.12 8.95 10.80
N ALA A 30 3.93 8.06 9.84
CA ALA A 30 2.68 7.35 9.61
C ALA A 30 2.27 6.55 10.87
N ARG A 31 3.22 5.82 11.47
CA ARG A 31 3.01 5.10 12.73
C ARG A 31 2.59 6.01 13.88
N GLN A 32 3.22 7.18 14.01
CA GLN A 32 2.86 8.14 15.06
C GLN A 32 1.47 8.74 14.83
N LYS A 33 1.13 9.09 13.59
CA LYS A 33 -0.16 9.68 13.24
C LYS A 33 -1.31 8.69 13.36
N GLN A 34 -1.08 7.41 13.03
CA GLN A 34 -2.07 6.35 13.19
C GLN A 34 -2.57 6.24 14.64
N ARG A 35 -1.74 6.53 15.65
CA ARG A 35 -2.16 6.53 17.07
C ARG A 35 -3.26 7.55 17.40
N GLY A 36 -3.43 8.57 16.56
CA GLY A 36 -4.51 9.54 16.65
C GLY A 36 -5.80 9.10 15.95
N LEU A 37 -5.83 7.91 15.36
CA LEU A 37 -6.95 7.34 14.61
C LEU A 37 -7.51 6.11 15.33
N ARG A 38 -8.74 5.75 14.95
CA ARG A 38 -9.49 4.58 15.44
C ARG A 38 -9.90 3.72 14.26
N LEU A 39 -10.21 2.45 14.50
CA LEU A 39 -10.71 1.56 13.44
C LEU A 39 -11.98 2.08 12.75
N ASP A 40 -12.80 2.85 13.46
CA ASP A 40 -13.99 3.48 12.88
C ASP A 40 -13.65 4.51 11.79
N ASP A 41 -12.43 5.06 11.80
CA ASP A 41 -11.94 6.03 10.82
C ASP A 41 -11.55 5.36 9.48
N LEU A 42 -11.45 4.01 9.43
CA LEU A 42 -11.11 3.29 8.20
C LEU A 42 -12.07 3.60 7.05
N LYS A 43 -13.36 3.85 7.34
CA LYS A 43 -14.35 4.23 6.31
C LYS A 43 -14.06 5.60 5.73
N GLU A 44 -13.62 6.53 6.57
CA GLU A 44 -13.27 7.88 6.14
C GLU A 44 -11.98 7.84 5.31
N LEU A 45 -10.96 7.11 5.80
CA LEU A 45 -9.73 6.83 5.06
C LEU A 45 -10.04 6.21 3.68
N GLN A 46 -10.96 5.24 3.61
CA GLN A 46 -11.38 4.63 2.35
C GLN A 46 -11.96 5.64 1.36
N SER A 47 -12.79 6.56 1.84
CA SER A 47 -13.44 7.55 0.98
C SER A 47 -12.43 8.45 0.28
N MET A 48 -11.26 8.68 0.91
CA MET A 48 -10.18 9.50 0.39
C MET A 48 -9.33 8.82 -0.68
N PHE A 49 -9.50 7.51 -0.93
CA PHE A 49 -8.88 6.87 -2.09
C PHE A 49 -9.31 7.46 -3.43
N HIS A 50 -10.51 8.04 -3.48
CA HIS A 50 -11.09 8.67 -4.67
C HIS A 50 -11.43 10.15 -4.47
N HIS A 51 -11.39 10.63 -3.22
CA HIS A 51 -11.66 12.01 -2.83
C HIS A 51 -10.54 12.50 -1.89
N PRO A 52 -9.31 12.70 -2.40
CA PRO A 52 -8.18 13.04 -1.56
C PRO A 52 -8.42 14.40 -0.88
N PRO A 53 -7.71 14.69 0.23
CA PRO A 53 -7.67 16.03 0.78
C PRO A 53 -7.27 17.05 -0.30
N GLU A 54 -7.67 18.31 -0.12
CA GLU A 54 -7.22 19.40 -1.00
C GLU A 54 -5.69 19.40 -1.12
N GLU A 55 -5.20 19.59 -2.35
CA GLU A 55 -3.78 19.70 -2.64
C GLU A 55 -3.10 20.71 -1.72
N SER A 56 -1.96 20.32 -1.19
CA SER A 56 -1.14 21.24 -0.41
C SER A 56 -0.64 22.39 -1.27
N THR A 57 -0.46 23.56 -0.65
CA THR A 57 0.10 24.73 -1.34
C THR A 57 1.54 24.52 -1.82
N SER A 58 2.24 23.52 -1.28
CA SER A 58 3.58 23.11 -1.73
C SER A 58 3.56 22.11 -2.90
N TYR A 59 2.39 21.61 -3.30
CA TYR A 59 2.30 20.66 -4.40
C TYR A 59 2.65 21.31 -5.74
N SER A 60 3.41 20.58 -6.56
CA SER A 60 3.78 21.00 -7.91
C SER A 60 3.41 19.93 -8.92
N ILE A 61 2.41 20.23 -9.75
CA ILE A 61 2.00 19.39 -10.88
C ILE A 61 3.16 19.21 -11.87
N GLU A 62 4.02 20.22 -12.06
CA GLU A 62 5.18 20.11 -12.95
C GLU A 62 6.20 19.07 -12.45
N LYS A 63 6.35 18.95 -11.14
CA LYS A 63 7.29 18.01 -10.51
C LYS A 63 6.71 16.60 -10.35
N HIS A 64 5.42 16.49 -10.07
CA HIS A 64 4.79 15.24 -9.62
C HIS A 64 3.66 14.73 -10.53
N GLY A 65 3.36 15.47 -11.61
CA GLY A 65 2.31 15.12 -12.57
C GLY A 65 0.89 15.39 -12.06
N LEU A 66 -0.11 15.06 -12.87
CA LEU A 66 -1.53 15.26 -12.52
C LEU A 66 -2.03 14.26 -11.47
N GLY A 67 -1.40 13.09 -11.36
CA GLY A 67 -1.81 12.03 -10.43
C GLY A 67 -1.01 12.00 -9.11
N GLY A 68 0.10 12.74 -9.02
CA GLY A 68 1.07 12.59 -7.92
C GLY A 68 0.47 12.80 -6.54
N TRP A 69 -0.36 13.83 -6.36
CA TRP A 69 -1.03 14.10 -5.07
C TRP A 69 -1.93 12.95 -4.63
N LEU A 70 -2.75 12.45 -5.55
CA LEU A 70 -3.70 11.38 -5.26
C LEU A 70 -2.97 10.07 -4.94
N SER A 71 -1.95 9.70 -5.73
CA SER A 71 -1.09 8.56 -5.43
C SER A 71 -0.44 8.70 -4.05
N ALA A 72 0.09 9.88 -3.71
CA ALA A 72 0.71 10.12 -2.41
C ALA A 72 -0.29 10.00 -1.24
N CYS A 73 -1.52 10.48 -1.42
CA CYS A 73 -2.59 10.30 -0.45
C CYS A 73 -2.93 8.81 -0.28
N GLN A 74 -3.04 8.05 -1.36
CA GLN A 74 -3.32 6.61 -1.31
C GLN A 74 -2.23 5.84 -0.56
N PHE A 75 -0.96 6.05 -0.89
CA PHE A 75 0.16 5.45 -0.16
C PHE A 75 0.12 5.79 1.32
N SER A 76 -0.14 7.07 1.64
CA SER A 76 -0.26 7.52 3.03
C SER A 76 -1.41 6.84 3.77
N ILE A 77 -2.57 6.67 3.12
CA ILE A 77 -3.71 5.97 3.69
C ILE A 77 -3.37 4.49 3.94
N PHE A 78 -2.73 3.82 2.98
CA PHE A 78 -2.33 2.43 3.15
C PHE A 78 -1.29 2.23 4.26
N GLU A 79 -0.31 3.13 4.39
CA GLU A 79 0.65 3.06 5.49
C GLU A 79 -0.02 3.31 6.85
N LEU A 80 -1.01 4.21 6.94
CA LEU A 80 -1.83 4.36 8.14
C LEU A 80 -2.61 3.08 8.46
N ILE A 81 -3.25 2.47 7.46
CA ILE A 81 -4.01 1.22 7.61
C ILE A 81 -3.10 0.09 8.11
N TYR A 82 -1.91 -0.04 7.54
CA TYR A 82 -0.92 -1.04 7.95
C TYR A 82 -0.56 -0.94 9.44
N ASN A 83 -0.45 0.29 9.95
CA ASN A 83 -0.12 0.54 11.36
C ASN A 83 -1.26 0.22 12.35
N PHE A 84 -2.48 -0.07 11.89
CA PHE A 84 -3.52 -0.68 12.75
C PHE A 84 -3.26 -2.16 13.05
N GLY A 85 -2.28 -2.78 12.39
CA GLY A 85 -1.91 -4.16 12.62
C GLY A 85 -2.97 -5.16 12.14
N GLU A 86 -3.02 -6.32 12.80
CA GLU A 86 -3.90 -7.43 12.45
C GLU A 86 -5.39 -7.04 12.36
N GLU A 87 -5.84 -6.07 13.17
CA GLU A 87 -7.24 -5.62 13.21
C GLU A 87 -7.71 -4.99 11.88
N ALA A 88 -6.78 -4.49 11.04
CA ALA A 88 -7.12 -3.94 9.73
C ALA A 88 -7.25 -5.00 8.63
N ILE A 89 -6.79 -6.24 8.83
CA ILE A 89 -6.79 -7.28 7.78
C ILE A 89 -8.18 -7.52 7.18
N PRO A 90 -9.29 -7.64 7.95
CA PRO A 90 -10.62 -7.82 7.35
C PRO A 90 -11.06 -6.66 6.46
N PHE A 91 -10.54 -5.45 6.70
CA PHE A 91 -10.79 -4.28 5.85
C PHE A 91 -9.94 -4.35 4.59
N ILE A 92 -8.65 -4.68 4.71
CA ILE A 92 -7.71 -4.81 3.59
C ILE A 92 -8.16 -5.90 2.62
N ARG A 93 -8.59 -7.07 3.10
CA ARG A 93 -9.12 -8.17 2.28
C ARG A 93 -10.27 -7.73 1.37
N LYS A 94 -11.17 -6.86 1.87
CA LYS A 94 -12.28 -6.33 1.06
C LYS A 94 -11.81 -5.46 -0.09
N ILE A 95 -10.66 -4.79 0.07
CA ILE A 95 -10.06 -4.00 -1.00
C ILE A 95 -9.33 -4.94 -1.95
N ALA A 96 -8.39 -5.75 -1.44
CA ALA A 96 -7.54 -6.65 -2.23
C ALA A 96 -8.36 -7.57 -3.14
N TRP A 97 -9.43 -8.18 -2.60
CA TRP A 97 -10.21 -9.23 -3.29
C TRP A 97 -11.63 -8.79 -3.66
N GLY A 98 -11.93 -7.50 -3.50
CA GLY A 98 -13.24 -6.93 -3.81
C GLY A 98 -13.46 -6.66 -5.29
N GLU A 99 -14.40 -5.76 -5.59
CA GLU A 99 -14.56 -5.23 -6.94
C GLU A 99 -13.27 -4.53 -7.40
N TYR A 100 -12.97 -4.63 -8.69
CA TYR A 100 -11.76 -4.05 -9.26
C TYR A 100 -11.68 -2.55 -8.98
N ASP A 101 -10.61 -2.17 -8.27
CA ASP A 101 -10.26 -0.81 -7.90
C ASP A 101 -8.74 -0.66 -8.07
N TRP A 102 -8.28 0.52 -8.48
CA TRP A 102 -6.86 0.82 -8.66
C TRP A 102 -6.06 0.72 -7.35
N THR A 103 -6.74 0.68 -6.21
CA THR A 103 -6.14 0.45 -4.88
C THR A 103 -5.90 -1.03 -4.55
N GLN A 104 -6.34 -1.98 -5.39
CA GLN A 104 -6.15 -3.42 -5.15
C GLN A 104 -4.68 -3.80 -4.97
N GLY A 105 -3.81 -3.27 -5.83
CA GLY A 105 -2.37 -3.57 -5.76
C GLY A 105 -1.77 -3.22 -4.40
N ASN A 106 -2.06 -2.01 -3.89
CA ASN A 106 -1.61 -1.57 -2.57
C ASN A 106 -2.17 -2.45 -1.44
N ALA A 107 -3.43 -2.88 -1.52
CA ALA A 107 -4.00 -3.75 -0.51
C ALA A 107 -3.33 -5.13 -0.48
N ILE A 108 -3.00 -5.70 -1.64
CA ILE A 108 -2.26 -6.96 -1.76
C ILE A 108 -0.84 -6.82 -1.21
N GLU A 109 -0.16 -5.70 -1.52
CA GLU A 109 1.16 -5.37 -0.98
C GLU A 109 1.18 -5.38 0.56
N LEU A 110 0.14 -4.82 1.19
CA LEU A 110 -0.03 -4.86 2.64
C LEU A 110 -0.17 -6.29 3.17
N LEU A 111 -0.96 -7.15 2.52
CA LEU A 111 -1.12 -8.54 2.96
C LEU A 111 0.21 -9.30 2.90
N ILE A 112 1.04 -9.04 1.88
CA ILE A 112 2.40 -9.61 1.80
C ILE A 112 3.26 -9.11 2.96
N ARG A 113 3.22 -7.81 3.29
CA ARG A 113 3.94 -7.24 4.44
C ARG A 113 3.45 -7.80 5.78
N PHE A 114 2.15 -8.04 5.94
CA PHE A 114 1.60 -8.69 7.14
C PHE A 114 2.15 -10.11 7.30
N ALA A 115 2.14 -10.90 6.22
CA ALA A 115 2.70 -12.25 6.23
C ALA A 115 4.22 -12.24 6.52
N ALA A 116 4.94 -11.23 6.02
CA ALA A 116 6.37 -11.05 6.28
C ALA A 116 6.63 -10.79 7.78
N ASN A 117 5.78 -10.01 8.45
CA ASN A 117 5.87 -9.81 9.90
C ASN A 117 5.35 -10.98 10.75
N GLY A 118 4.99 -12.10 10.13
CA GLY A 118 4.45 -13.27 10.84
C GLY A 118 2.99 -13.13 11.27
N ILE A 119 2.26 -12.10 10.83
CA ILE A 119 0.85 -11.90 11.16
C ILE A 119 0.01 -12.75 10.21
N GLN A 120 -0.73 -13.72 10.74
CA GLN A 120 -1.56 -14.67 9.96
C GLN A 120 -0.81 -15.26 8.75
N ARG A 121 0.50 -15.52 8.88
CA ARG A 121 1.38 -15.81 7.74
C ARG A 121 0.86 -16.93 6.86
N GLU A 122 0.59 -18.08 7.44
CA GLU A 122 0.18 -19.28 6.71
C GLU A 122 -1.16 -19.05 5.98
N ASP A 123 -2.12 -18.43 6.67
CA ASP A 123 -3.44 -18.12 6.11
C ASP A 123 -3.33 -17.10 4.98
N LEU A 124 -2.55 -16.02 5.16
CA LEU A 124 -2.35 -14.99 4.14
C LEU A 124 -1.60 -15.51 2.93
N ILE A 125 -0.56 -16.33 3.10
CA ILE A 125 0.16 -16.92 1.97
C ILE A 125 -0.76 -17.85 1.18
N GLN A 126 -1.55 -18.68 1.87
CA GLN A 126 -2.50 -19.57 1.21
C GLN A 126 -3.58 -18.78 0.47
N GLU A 127 -4.13 -17.75 1.10
CA GLU A 127 -5.12 -16.84 0.50
C GLU A 127 -4.57 -16.13 -0.75
N ILE A 128 -3.34 -15.59 -0.67
CA ILE A 128 -2.69 -14.96 -1.83
C ILE A 128 -2.50 -15.97 -2.97
N LYS A 129 -2.07 -17.20 -2.67
CA LYS A 129 -1.95 -18.27 -3.68
C LYS A 129 -3.27 -18.58 -4.39
N GLU A 130 -4.39 -18.47 -3.69
CA GLU A 130 -5.72 -18.75 -4.23
C GLU A 130 -6.31 -17.57 -5.00
N GLU A 131 -6.14 -16.35 -4.52
CA GLU A 131 -6.81 -15.16 -5.06
C GLU A 131 -5.96 -14.40 -6.09
N PHE A 132 -4.65 -14.29 -5.88
CA PHE A 132 -3.76 -13.52 -6.75
C PHE A 132 -3.89 -13.88 -8.24
N PRO A 133 -3.95 -15.16 -8.66
CA PRO A 133 -4.11 -15.53 -10.07
C PRO A 133 -5.33 -14.90 -10.75
N LYS A 134 -6.42 -14.65 -10.00
CA LYS A 134 -7.69 -14.12 -10.49
C LYS A 134 -7.68 -12.61 -10.70
N ILE A 135 -6.69 -11.91 -10.13
CA ILE A 135 -6.56 -10.46 -10.20
C ILE A 135 -6.07 -10.03 -11.58
N ARG A 136 -6.45 -8.81 -12.00
CA ARG A 136 -5.97 -8.22 -13.25
C ARG A 136 -4.47 -7.98 -13.21
N PHE A 137 -3.83 -8.11 -14.37
CA PHE A 137 -2.38 -8.02 -14.50
C PHE A 137 -1.81 -6.71 -13.95
N GLU A 138 -2.47 -5.58 -14.23
CA GLU A 138 -2.03 -4.27 -13.76
C GLU A 138 -2.00 -4.18 -12.23
N ALA A 139 -3.04 -4.68 -11.55
CA ALA A 139 -3.09 -4.70 -10.10
C ALA A 139 -2.06 -5.67 -9.49
N LYS A 140 -1.74 -6.77 -10.18
CA LYS A 140 -0.64 -7.68 -9.80
C LYS A 140 0.71 -6.95 -9.85
N LEU A 141 1.03 -6.26 -10.95
CA LEU A 141 2.25 -5.47 -11.09
C LEU A 141 2.36 -4.42 -9.97
N TYR A 142 1.30 -3.64 -9.75
CA TYR A 142 1.26 -2.61 -8.71
C TYR A 142 1.45 -3.16 -7.28
N SER A 143 1.10 -4.42 -7.03
CA SER A 143 1.34 -5.04 -5.71
C SER A 143 2.77 -5.51 -5.48
N ILE A 144 3.49 -5.80 -6.57
CA ILE A 144 4.85 -6.37 -6.53
C ILE A 144 5.91 -5.29 -6.60
N GLU A 145 5.74 -4.31 -7.49
CA GLU A 145 6.73 -3.27 -7.78
C GLU A 145 7.27 -2.57 -6.51
N PRO A 146 6.44 -2.15 -5.53
CA PRO A 146 6.93 -1.47 -4.32
C PRO A 146 7.82 -2.37 -3.44
N LEU A 147 7.65 -3.69 -3.51
CA LEU A 147 8.36 -4.66 -2.69
C LEU A 147 9.74 -4.99 -3.25
N LEU A 148 9.99 -4.78 -4.55
CA LEU A 148 11.26 -5.14 -5.20
C LEU A 148 12.46 -4.46 -4.54
N SER A 149 12.34 -3.15 -4.27
CA SER A 149 13.38 -2.38 -3.57
C SER A 149 13.67 -2.86 -2.14
N LYS A 150 12.72 -3.59 -1.53
CA LYS A 150 12.83 -4.12 -0.16
C LYS A 150 13.41 -5.52 -0.10
N LEU A 151 13.52 -6.24 -1.23
CA LEU A 151 14.00 -7.64 -1.23
C LEU A 151 15.45 -7.79 -0.77
N GLU A 152 16.28 -6.77 -0.99
CA GLU A 152 17.69 -6.79 -0.55
C GLU A 152 17.84 -6.45 0.94
N SER A 153 16.97 -5.60 1.47
CA SER A 153 17.07 -5.04 2.82
C SER A 153 16.17 -5.71 3.85
N SER A 154 15.19 -6.52 3.41
CA SER A 154 14.23 -7.20 4.28
C SER A 154 14.18 -8.72 4.01
N PRO A 155 14.92 -9.52 4.80
CA PRO A 155 14.91 -10.98 4.68
C PRO A 155 13.51 -11.60 4.84
N ASP A 156 12.67 -11.02 5.70
CA ASP A 156 11.33 -11.54 5.97
C ASP A 156 10.38 -11.33 4.79
N ILE A 157 10.48 -10.18 4.12
CA ILE A 157 9.75 -9.93 2.86
C ILE A 157 10.26 -10.90 1.80
N LYS A 158 11.59 -11.05 1.67
CA LYS A 158 12.18 -11.98 0.71
C LYS A 158 11.68 -13.42 0.90
N LEU A 159 11.57 -13.91 2.13
CA LEU A 159 11.07 -15.26 2.41
C LEU A 159 9.62 -15.44 1.95
N VAL A 160 8.73 -14.48 2.21
CA VAL A 160 7.36 -14.53 1.67
C VAL A 160 7.37 -14.48 0.16
N PHE A 161 8.17 -13.58 -0.40
CA PHE A 161 8.28 -13.39 -1.84
C PHE A 161 8.72 -14.67 -2.55
N ASP A 162 9.76 -15.34 -2.06
CA ASP A 162 10.27 -16.61 -2.57
C ASP A 162 9.20 -17.72 -2.50
N GLU A 163 8.33 -17.73 -1.50
CA GLU A 163 7.19 -18.66 -1.43
C GLU A 163 6.09 -18.35 -2.44
N LEU A 164 5.84 -17.06 -2.71
CA LEU A 164 4.84 -16.61 -3.69
C LEU A 164 5.31 -16.80 -5.13
N MET A 165 6.62 -16.91 -5.39
CA MET A 165 7.17 -17.28 -6.70
C MET A 165 6.74 -18.67 -7.20
N ALA A 166 6.09 -19.48 -6.35
CA ALA A 166 5.43 -20.72 -6.77
C ALA A 166 4.13 -20.50 -7.57
N ILE A 167 3.58 -19.28 -7.55
CA ILE A 167 2.43 -18.86 -8.35
C ILE A 167 2.96 -18.38 -9.72
N GLU A 168 2.49 -18.97 -10.81
CA GLU A 168 3.00 -18.63 -12.16
C GLU A 168 2.74 -17.16 -12.48
N GLU A 169 1.55 -16.64 -12.22
CA GLU A 169 1.20 -15.24 -12.47
C GLU A 169 2.02 -14.26 -11.64
N PHE A 170 2.46 -14.66 -10.43
CA PHE A 170 3.32 -13.83 -9.58
C PHE A 170 4.74 -13.78 -10.16
N LYS A 171 5.24 -14.92 -10.60
CA LYS A 171 6.54 -15.03 -11.28
C LYS A 171 6.56 -14.25 -12.59
N GLU A 172 5.50 -14.33 -13.40
CA GLU A 172 5.36 -13.54 -14.63
C GLU A 172 5.45 -12.04 -14.35
N CYS A 173 4.76 -11.55 -13.31
CA CYS A 173 4.83 -10.15 -12.92
C CYS A 173 6.21 -9.75 -12.40
N TYR A 174 6.87 -10.60 -11.61
CA TYR A 174 8.25 -10.36 -11.18
C TYR A 174 9.21 -10.26 -12.37
N THR A 175 9.08 -11.17 -13.34
CA THR A 175 9.86 -11.16 -14.57
C THR A 175 9.63 -9.87 -15.37
N GLU A 176 8.37 -9.49 -15.62
CA GLU A 176 8.03 -8.23 -16.31
C GLU A 176 8.70 -7.01 -15.65
N LEU A 177 8.63 -6.92 -14.32
CA LEU A 177 9.17 -5.78 -13.57
C LEU A 177 10.71 -5.77 -13.45
N THR A 178 11.40 -6.86 -13.76
CA THR A 178 12.85 -6.98 -13.58
C THR A 178 13.63 -7.21 -14.87
N GLU A 179 12.96 -7.63 -15.95
CA GLU A 179 13.58 -7.83 -17.27
C GLU A 179 13.63 -6.54 -18.11
N ASP A 180 12.86 -5.51 -17.77
CA ASP A 180 12.92 -4.19 -18.43
C ASP A 180 14.17 -3.35 -18.06
N ASP A 181 15.01 -3.83 -17.13
CA ASP A 181 16.28 -3.22 -16.70
C ASP A 181 17.56 -3.88 -17.30
N ALA A 182 17.42 -4.73 -18.34
CA ALA A 182 18.54 -5.44 -19.00
C ALA A 182 18.97 -4.86 -20.37
#